data_AF-A0A950MHC0-F1
#
_entry.id   AF-A0A950MHC0-F1
#
_cell.length_a   1.000
_cell.length_b   1.000
_cell.length_c   1.000
_cell.angle_alpha   90.00
_cell.angle_beta   90.00
_cell.angle_gamma   90.00
#
_symmetry.space_group_name_H-M   'P 1'
#
loop_
_entity.id
_entity.type
_entity.pdbx_description
1 polymer ?
#
loop_
_entity_poly.entity_id
_entity_poly.type
_entity_poly.pdbx_seq_one_letter_code
_entity_poly.pdbx_strand_id
1 'polypeptide(L)'
;MVAAPLLRCEVVYAGSSHIVEAAPGSDPYTTPSVDIDGRFRFKAVLLGTQERVDAVKLYVYYETRKQPVLLQEAKYLPPFAAADASGSPDALTGRQYLYAPPLGRELQYGCALREAKP
;
A
#
# COMPACT_ATOMS: atom_id res chain seq x y z
N MET A 1 -8.09 -25.52 3.54
CA MET A 1 -7.86 -24.21 4.18
C MET A 1 -7.82 -23.18 3.06
N VAL A 2 -8.65 -22.14 3.12
CA VAL A 2 -8.58 -21.02 2.18
C VAL A 2 -7.45 -20.13 2.67
N ALA A 3 -6.49 -19.79 1.80
CA ALA A 3 -5.42 -18.89 2.16
C ALA A 3 -5.98 -17.46 2.30
N ALA A 4 -5.73 -16.81 3.45
CA ALA A 4 -6.29 -15.50 3.73
C ALA A 4 -5.68 -14.44 2.79
N PRO A 5 -6.44 -13.45 2.29
CA PRO A 5 -5.91 -12.42 1.42
C PRO A 5 -4.92 -11.54 2.19
N LEU A 6 -3.82 -11.19 1.53
CA LEU A 6 -2.77 -10.31 2.03
C LEU A 6 -2.48 -9.26 0.97
N LEU A 7 -2.54 -7.99 1.35
CA LEU A 7 -2.06 -6.91 0.50
C LEU A 7 -0.56 -6.75 0.75
N ARG A 8 0.25 -6.85 -0.30
CA ARG A 8 1.69 -6.60 -0.22
C ARG A 8 2.05 -5.46 -1.16
N CYS A 9 2.72 -4.47 -0.62
CA CYS A 9 3.19 -3.29 -1.32
C CYS A 9 4.72 -3.22 -1.26
N GLU A 10 5.33 -2.97 -2.41
CA GLU A 10 6.73 -2.55 -2.51
C GLU A 10 6.76 -1.03 -2.66
N VAL A 11 7.47 -0.36 -1.75
CA VAL A 11 7.63 1.09 -1.73
C VAL A 11 9.10 1.41 -1.86
N VAL A 12 9.48 2.18 -2.88
CA VAL A 12 10.87 2.54 -3.16
C VAL A 12 11.04 4.04 -2.99
N TYR A 13 12.03 4.43 -2.20
CA TYR A 13 12.42 5.83 -2.01
C TYR A 13 13.93 5.94 -1.92
N ALA A 14 14.52 6.86 -2.69
CA ALA A 14 15.96 7.14 -2.66
C ALA A 14 16.88 5.90 -2.81
N GLY A 15 16.41 4.87 -3.51
CA GLY A 15 17.13 3.59 -3.71
C GLY A 15 16.88 2.54 -2.62
N SER A 16 16.21 2.90 -1.51
CA SER A 16 15.75 1.97 -0.48
C SER A 16 14.41 1.35 -0.87
N SER A 17 14.27 0.03 -0.69
CA SER A 17 12.99 -0.68 -0.88
C SER A 17 12.42 -1.12 0.46
N HIS A 18 11.13 -0.84 0.67
CA HIS A 18 10.36 -1.19 1.85
C HIS A 18 9.20 -2.09 1.43
N ILE A 19 8.96 -3.14 2.21
CA ILE A 19 7.81 -4.00 2.05
C ILE A 19 6.78 -3.62 3.12
N VAL A 20 5.57 -3.28 2.67
CA VAL A 20 4.44 -2.99 3.54
C VAL A 20 3.35 -4.01 3.28
N GLU A 21 2.93 -4.70 4.34
CA GLU A 21 1.87 -5.70 4.26
C GLU A 21 0.67 -5.31 5.11
N ALA A 22 -0.52 -5.63 4.62
CA ALA A 22 -1.77 -5.42 5.34
C ALA A 22 -2.67 -6.64 5.21
N ALA A 23 -3.07 -7.18 6.36
CA ALA A 23 -4.10 -8.20 6.47
C ALA A 23 -5.50 -7.56 6.46
N PRO A 24 -6.56 -8.33 6.15
CA PRO A 24 -7.92 -7.81 6.10
C PRO A 24 -8.36 -7.36 7.50
N GLY A 25 -8.97 -6.19 7.57
CA GLY A 25 -9.55 -5.66 8.79
C GLY A 25 -10.85 -4.89 8.52
N SER A 26 -11.58 -4.59 9.59
CA SER A 26 -12.83 -3.83 9.52
C SER A 26 -12.68 -2.35 9.91
N ASP A 27 -11.61 -1.99 10.63
CA ASP A 27 -11.36 -0.62 11.08
C ASP A 27 -10.10 -0.02 10.42
N PRO A 28 -10.25 0.92 9.47
CA PRO A 28 -9.12 1.57 8.78
C PRO A 28 -8.28 2.48 9.70
N TYR A 29 -8.78 2.88 10.87
CA TYR A 29 -8.09 3.78 11.78
C TYR A 29 -7.06 3.07 12.64
N THR A 30 -7.22 1.76 12.86
CA THR A 30 -6.26 0.92 13.59
C THR A 30 -5.04 0.52 12.75
N THR A 31 -5.14 0.62 11.43
CA THR A 31 -4.04 0.28 10.53
C THR A 31 -2.92 1.33 10.64
N PRO A 32 -1.68 0.92 11.00
CA PRO A 32 -0.57 1.85 11.17
C PRO A 32 -0.09 2.38 9.81
N SER A 33 0.50 3.58 9.84
CA SER A 33 1.30 4.08 8.72
C SER A 33 2.76 3.67 8.94
N VAL A 34 3.43 3.23 7.89
CA VAL A 34 4.86 2.88 7.89
C VAL A 34 5.69 4.10 7.53
N ASP A 35 6.72 4.38 8.32
CA ASP A 35 7.72 5.41 8.01
C ASP A 35 8.63 4.94 6.87
N ILE A 36 8.81 5.79 5.87
CA ILE A 36 9.68 5.56 4.70
C ILE A 36 10.79 6.61 4.76
N ASP A 37 11.91 6.18 5.37
CA ASP A 37 13.16 6.93 5.57
C ASP A 37 12.98 8.35 6.15
N GLY A 38 12.00 8.53 7.04
CA GLY A 38 11.70 9.81 7.69
C GLY A 38 11.22 10.91 6.73
N ARG A 39 10.79 10.55 5.52
CA ARG A 39 10.38 11.50 4.47
C ARG A 39 8.96 11.30 4.00
N PHE A 40 8.49 10.06 4.00
CA PHE A 40 7.12 9.74 3.67
C PHE A 40 6.52 8.82 4.72
N ARG A 41 5.19 8.82 4.81
CA ARG A 41 4.45 7.72 5.43
C ARG A 41 3.62 7.02 4.40
N PHE A 42 3.67 5.69 4.41
CA PHE A 42 2.84 4.85 3.56
C PHE A 42 1.86 4.08 4.43
N LYS A 43 0.56 4.19 4.16
CA LYS A 43 -0.49 3.45 4.87
C LYS A 43 -1.27 2.61 3.88
N ALA A 44 -1.15 1.30 4.03
CA ALA A 44 -1.89 0.32 3.25
C ALA A 44 -3.03 -0.25 4.09
N VAL A 45 -4.28 -0.10 3.65
CA VAL A 45 -5.46 -0.60 4.34
C VAL A 45 -6.15 -1.61 3.45
N LEU A 46 -6.32 -2.84 3.96
CA LEU A 46 -7.10 -3.89 3.34
C LEU A 46 -8.40 -4.07 4.13
N LEU A 47 -9.52 -3.63 3.56
CA LEU A 47 -10.84 -3.76 4.18
C LEU A 47 -11.50 -5.06 3.73
N GLY A 48 -12.01 -5.83 4.68
CA GLY A 48 -12.75 -7.06 4.41
C GLY A 48 -12.56 -8.12 5.49
N THR A 49 -12.67 -9.38 5.08
CA THR A 49 -12.58 -10.60 5.88
C THR A 49 -11.51 -11.53 5.32
N GLN A 50 -11.31 -12.70 5.93
CA GLN A 50 -10.37 -13.69 5.40
C GLN A 50 -10.87 -14.37 4.11
N GLU A 51 -12.15 -14.22 3.78
CA GLU A 51 -12.78 -14.85 2.61
C GLU A 51 -13.06 -13.84 1.50
N ARG A 52 -13.11 -12.55 1.82
CA ARG A 52 -13.55 -11.49 0.89
C ARG A 52 -12.86 -10.17 1.18
N VAL A 53 -12.29 -9.56 0.13
CA VAL A 53 -11.81 -8.18 0.15
C VAL A 53 -12.91 -7.24 -0.34
N ASP A 54 -13.22 -6.21 0.45
CA ASP A 54 -14.23 -5.20 0.13
C ASP A 54 -13.63 -3.92 -0.46
N ALA A 55 -12.44 -3.52 -0.01
CA ALA A 55 -11.72 -2.39 -0.57
C ALA A 55 -10.23 -2.42 -0.21
N VAL A 56 -9.40 -1.83 -1.06
CA VAL A 56 -8.03 -1.44 -0.71
C VAL A 56 -7.95 0.08 -0.70
N LYS A 57 -7.37 0.65 0.36
CA LYS A 57 -7.06 2.09 0.43
C LYS A 57 -5.58 2.28 0.71
N LEU A 58 -4.94 3.11 -0.10
CA LEU A 58 -3.53 3.45 0.01
C LEU A 58 -3.43 4.95 0.27
N TYR A 59 -2.63 5.31 1.26
CA TYR A 59 -2.34 6.71 1.56
C TYR A 59 -0.83 6.91 1.53
N VAL A 60 -0.41 7.96 0.84
CA VAL A 60 0.96 8.45 0.90
C VAL A 60 0.95 9.84 1.50
N TYR A 61 1.69 10.01 2.59
CA TYR A 61 1.91 11.30 3.23
C TYR A 61 3.35 11.72 3.03
N TYR A 62 3.57 13.01 2.86
CA TYR A 62 4.89 13.64 2.96
C TYR A 62 5.12 14.15 4.38
N GLU A 63 6.28 13.85 4.95
CA GLU A 63 6.66 14.32 6.27
C GLU A 63 7.13 15.78 6.22
N THR A 64 6.50 16.62 7.05
CA THR A 64 6.89 18.01 7.23
C THR A 64 7.26 18.27 8.69
N ARG A 65 7.89 19.41 8.96
CA ARG A 65 8.24 19.81 10.34
C ARG A 65 7.04 19.95 11.28
N LYS A 66 5.85 20.26 10.74
CA LYS A 66 4.65 20.49 11.54
C LYS A 66 3.82 19.22 11.69
N GLN A 67 3.43 18.64 10.56
CA GLN A 67 2.60 17.45 10.49
C GLN A 67 2.74 16.74 9.13
N PRO A 68 2.45 15.44 9.04
CA PRO A 68 2.32 14.76 7.76
C PRO A 68 1.25 15.41 6.88
N VAL A 69 1.54 15.60 5.60
CA VAL A 69 0.61 16.15 4.60
C VAL A 69 0.26 15.06 3.60
N LEU A 70 -1.03 14.84 3.33
CA LEU A 70 -1.49 13.86 2.36
C LEU A 70 -1.04 14.27 0.94
N LEU A 71 -0.30 13.39 0.27
CA LEU A 71 0.03 13.53 -1.15
C LEU A 71 -0.96 12.79 -2.04
N GLN A 72 -1.38 11.60 -1.64
CA GLN A 72 -2.33 10.79 -2.40
C GLN A 72 -3.17 9.92 -1.47
N GLU A 73 -4.46 9.84 -1.78
CA GLU A 73 -5.33 8.73 -1.39
C GLU A 73 -5.76 7.99 -2.66
N ALA A 74 -5.49 6.69 -2.74
CA ALA A 74 -5.96 5.82 -3.81
C ALA A 74 -6.88 4.74 -3.23
N LYS A 75 -8.01 4.50 -3.90
CA LYS A 75 -9.02 3.52 -3.49
C LYS A 75 -9.30 2.56 -4.63
N TYR A 76 -9.17 1.26 -4.34
CA TYR A 76 -9.46 0.17 -5.27
C TYR A 76 -10.63 -0.64 -4.73
N LEU A 77 -11.59 -0.93 -5.59
CA LEU A 77 -12.81 -1.68 -5.26
C LEU A 77 -12.87 -2.96 -6.11
N PRO A 78 -13.54 -4.02 -5.62
CA PRO A 78 -13.77 -5.22 -6.42
C PRO A 78 -14.59 -4.91 -7.69
N PRO A 79 -14.48 -5.76 -8.72
CA PRO A 79 -13.72 -7.01 -8.76
C PRO A 79 -12.22 -6.75 -8.91
N PHE A 80 -11.40 -7.42 -8.07
CA PHE A 80 -9.96 -7.44 -8.25
C PHE A 80 -9.62 -8.51 -9.27
N ALA A 81 -8.70 -8.20 -10.20
CA ALA A 81 -8.16 -9.22 -11.08
C ALA A 81 -7.57 -10.36 -10.23
N ALA A 82 -7.73 -11.61 -10.69
CA ALA A 82 -7.11 -12.76 -10.03
C ALA A 82 -5.63 -12.45 -9.82
N ALA A 83 -5.13 -12.73 -8.61
CA ALA A 83 -3.74 -12.46 -8.25
C ALA A 83 -2.83 -12.98 -9.37
N ASP A 84 -2.01 -12.09 -9.92
CA ASP A 84 -1.16 -12.43 -11.03
C ASP A 84 -0.25 -13.60 -10.64
N ALA A 85 -0.28 -14.70 -11.40
CA ALA A 85 0.57 -15.86 -11.12
C ALA A 85 2.07 -15.51 -11.17
N SER A 86 2.43 -14.39 -11.81
CA SER A 86 3.78 -13.82 -11.84
C SER A 86 4.26 -13.25 -10.52
N GLY A 87 3.36 -12.95 -9.57
CA GLY A 87 3.76 -12.39 -8.28
C GLY A 87 4.34 -10.96 -8.38
N SER A 88 4.03 -10.21 -9.45
CA SER A 88 4.48 -8.83 -9.65
C SER A 88 3.93 -7.89 -8.57
N PRO A 89 4.78 -7.10 -7.89
CA PRO A 89 4.32 -6.13 -6.91
C PRO A 89 3.39 -5.07 -7.50
N ASP A 90 3.30 -4.95 -8.83
CA ASP A 90 2.49 -3.94 -9.52
C ASP A 90 1.08 -4.42 -9.94
N ALA A 91 0.69 -5.65 -9.58
CA ALA A 91 -0.50 -6.28 -10.16
C ALA A 91 -1.84 -5.62 -9.82
N LEU A 92 -1.98 -5.00 -8.64
CA LEU A 92 -3.21 -4.29 -8.25
C LEU A 92 -3.18 -2.82 -8.71
N THR A 93 -2.05 -2.14 -8.52
CA THR A 93 -1.98 -0.68 -8.64
C THR A 93 -1.32 -0.21 -9.93
N GLY A 94 -0.63 -1.08 -10.66
CA GLY A 94 0.50 -0.66 -11.51
C GLY A 94 1.63 -0.03 -10.68
N ARG A 95 2.71 0.39 -11.34
CA ARG A 95 3.75 1.20 -10.69
C ARG A 95 3.29 2.66 -10.61
N GLN A 96 3.22 3.18 -9.39
CA GLN A 96 2.84 4.55 -9.07
C GLN A 96 4.08 5.40 -8.77
N TYR A 97 4.04 6.68 -9.15
CA TYR A 97 5.12 7.65 -8.94
C TYR A 97 4.54 8.92 -8.32
N LEU A 98 5.08 9.33 -7.17
CA LEU A 98 4.62 10.49 -6.43
C LEU A 98 5.80 11.41 -6.17
N TYR A 99 5.58 12.72 -6.31
CA TYR A 99 6.61 13.73 -6.16
C TYR A 99 6.24 14.69 -5.03
N ALA A 100 7.07 14.74 -4.00
CA ALA A 100 6.87 15.70 -2.91
C ALA A 100 7.19 17.13 -3.36
N PRO A 101 6.53 18.16 -2.80
CA PRO A 101 6.75 19.55 -3.20
C PRO A 101 8.21 20.02 -3.09
N PRO A 102 8.96 19.72 -2.01
CA PRO A 102 10.35 20.13 -1.91
C PRO A 102 11.25 19.27 -2.81
N LEU A 103 11.89 19.91 -3.78
CA LEU A 103 12.90 19.31 -4.67
C LEU A 103 12.39 18.13 -5.52
N GLY A 104 11.06 17.95 -5.64
CA GLY A 104 10.49 16.86 -6.44
C GLY A 104 10.93 15.47 -5.98
N ARG A 105 11.09 15.26 -4.66
CA ARG A 105 11.51 13.95 -4.13
C ARG A 105 10.51 12.88 -4.57
N GLU A 106 11.00 11.89 -5.29
CA GLU A 106 10.18 10.83 -5.85
C GLU A 106 10.04 9.65 -4.87
N LEU A 107 8.80 9.22 -4.63
CA LEU A 107 8.46 7.94 -4.04
C LEU A 107 7.74 7.10 -5.10
N GLN A 108 8.14 5.84 -5.24
CA GLN A 108 7.51 4.88 -6.13
C GLN A 108 6.82 3.80 -5.30
N TYR A 109 5.67 3.30 -5.74
CA TYR A 109 5.11 2.10 -5.13
C TYR A 109 4.33 1.23 -6.12
N GLY A 110 4.29 -0.06 -5.83
CA GLY A 110 3.38 -1.03 -6.44
C GLY A 110 2.77 -1.87 -5.33
N CYS A 111 1.47 -2.17 -5.42
CA CYS A 111 0.84 -3.17 -4.57
C CYS A 111 0.19 -4.29 -5.36
N ALA A 112 0.06 -5.45 -4.72
CA ALA A 112 -0.65 -6.60 -5.22
C ALA A 112 -1.39 -7.34 -4.10
N LEU A 113 -2.52 -7.94 -4.44
CA LEU A 113 -3.19 -8.90 -3.57
C LEU A 113 -2.55 -10.28 -3.73
N ARG A 114 -2.32 -10.94 -2.61
CA ARG A 114 -1.70 -12.26 -2.49
C ARG A 114 -2.55 -13.14 -1.60
N GLU A 115 -2.36 -14.44 -1.74
CA GLU A 115 -2.77 -15.41 -0.74
C GLU A 115 -1.66 -15.50 0.32
N ALA A 116 -2.02 -15.35 1.60
CA ALA A 116 -1.10 -15.55 2.70
C ALA A 116 -0.61 -17.02 2.69
N LYS A 117 0.70 -17.23 2.83
CA LYS A 117 1.23 -18.59 2.98
C LYS A 117 0.70 -19.18 4.30
N PRO A 118 0.31 -20.48 4.31
CA PRO A 118 -0.09 -21.18 5.53
C PRO A 118 0.99 -21.20 6.61
#